data_AF-F0YTJ2-F1
#
_entry.id   AF-F0YTJ2-F1
#
_cell.length_a   1.000
_cell.length_b   1.000
_cell.length_c   1.000
_cell.angle_alpha   90.00
_cell.angle_beta   90.00
_cell.angle_gamma   90.00
#
_symmetry.space_group_name_H-M   'P 1'
#
loop_
_entity.id
_entity.type
_entity.pdbx_description
1 polymer ?
#
loop_
_entity_poly.entity_id
_entity_poly.type
_entity_poly.pdbx_seq_one_letter_code
_entity_poly.pdbx_strand_id
1 'polypeptide(L)'
;MMERTAPEQYKQLEWALPVISEERKRRIEATVAVHVKWAEEFEQEYPAYAMRGRPIHAFQEAPGQTSIETYQRGELYSYGEHTEMLYSQYIQECAAQNRNLAALIRENSARMYGYESIADLERE
;
A
#
# COMPACT_ATOMS: atom_id res chain seq x y z
N MET A 1 3.98 -4.17 11.84
CA MET A 1 3.09 -5.36 11.78
C MET A 1 3.09 -6.07 13.14
N MET A 2 4.17 -6.75 13.55
CA MET A 2 4.22 -7.43 14.87
C MET A 2 4.10 -6.50 16.07
N GLU A 3 4.64 -5.28 16.01
CA GLU A 3 4.50 -4.26 17.07
C GLU A 3 3.04 -4.00 17.47
N ARG A 4 2.10 -4.13 16.53
CA ARG A 4 0.67 -3.95 16.75
C ARG A 4 -0.08 -5.25 16.99
N THR A 5 0.27 -6.31 16.26
CA THR A 5 -0.49 -7.59 16.27
C THR A 5 0.00 -8.58 17.32
N ALA A 6 1.23 -8.41 17.83
CA ALA A 6 1.90 -9.31 18.76
C ALA A 6 2.92 -8.52 19.62
N PRO A 7 2.48 -7.51 20.41
CA PRO A 7 3.37 -6.56 21.07
C PRO A 7 4.31 -7.20 22.09
N GLU A 8 3.87 -8.26 22.79
CA GLU A 8 4.69 -8.98 23.76
C GLU A 8 5.84 -9.73 23.08
N GLN A 9 5.57 -10.39 21.95
CA GLN A 9 6.60 -11.07 21.15
C GLN A 9 7.53 -10.07 20.47
N TYR A 10 6.99 -8.94 20.00
CA TYR A 10 7.79 -7.87 19.41
C TYR A 10 8.82 -7.32 20.40
N LYS A 11 8.44 -7.02 21.64
CA LYS A 11 9.37 -6.55 22.69
C LYS A 11 10.52 -7.51 22.97
N GLN A 12 10.30 -8.82 22.81
CA GLN A 12 11.35 -9.83 22.99
C GLN A 12 12.37 -9.83 21.84
N LEU A 13 11.98 -9.34 20.66
CA LEU A 13 12.81 -9.30 19.45
C LEU A 13 13.36 -7.91 19.15
N GLU A 14 12.79 -6.86 19.75
CA GLU A 14 13.08 -5.45 19.46
C GLU A 14 14.58 -5.13 19.46
N TRP A 15 15.32 -5.69 20.42
CA TRP A 15 16.77 -5.50 20.56
C TRP A 15 17.58 -6.02 19.36
N ALA A 16 17.04 -6.94 18.57
CA ALA A 16 17.68 -7.53 17.39
C ALA A 16 17.19 -6.91 16.07
N LEU A 17 16.17 -6.05 16.11
CA LEU A 17 15.61 -5.41 14.92
C LEU A 17 16.39 -4.14 14.54
N PRO A 18 16.48 -3.80 13.24
CA PRO A 18 17.07 -2.55 12.81
C PRO A 18 16.32 -1.35 13.40
N VAL A 19 17.06 -0.37 13.92
CA VAL A 19 16.48 0.90 14.36
C VAL A 19 16.03 1.69 13.13
N ILE A 20 14.79 2.15 13.15
CA ILE A 20 14.21 2.95 12.08
C ILE A 20 14.21 4.41 12.52
N SER A 21 14.94 5.26 11.78
CA SER A 21 15.06 6.68 12.08
C SER A 21 13.72 7.42 11.91
N GLU A 22 13.53 8.51 12.65
CA GLU A 22 12.33 9.35 12.51
C GLU A 22 12.18 9.94 11.10
N GLU A 23 13.30 10.25 10.44
CA GLU A 23 13.29 10.70 9.05
C GLU A 23 12.72 9.62 8.12
N ARG A 24 13.20 8.37 8.27
CA ARG A 24 12.70 7.23 7.51
C ARG A 24 11.21 6.98 7.79
N LYS A 25 10.77 7.06 9.05
CA LYS A 25 9.34 6.93 9.38
C LYS A 25 8.50 7.98 8.65
N ARG A 26 8.90 9.26 8.67
CA ARG A 26 8.18 10.33 7.95
C ARG A 26 8.09 10.08 6.45
N ARG A 27 9.18 9.60 5.84
CA ARG A 27 9.24 9.25 4.41
C ARG A 27 8.27 8.12 4.07
N ILE A 28 8.28 7.07 4.88
CA ILE A 28 7.36 5.92 4.75
C ILE A 28 5.91 6.38 4.88
N GLU A 29 5.56 7.17 5.91
CA GLU A 29 4.19 7.65 6.08
C GLU A 29 3.72 8.53 4.91
N ALA A 30 4.60 9.37 4.36
CA ALA A 30 4.30 10.15 3.16
C ALA A 30 4.05 9.26 1.93
N THR A 31 4.82 8.17 1.77
CA THR A 31 4.63 7.19 0.70
C THR A 31 3.33 6.39 0.90
N VAL A 32 3.02 5.96 2.12
CA VAL A 32 1.76 5.27 2.45
C VAL A 32 0.56 6.16 2.16
N ALA A 33 0.63 7.46 2.49
CA ALA A 33 -0.44 8.41 2.19
C ALA A 33 -0.73 8.52 0.68
N VAL A 34 0.30 8.46 -0.17
CA VAL A 34 0.11 8.42 -1.64
C VAL A 34 -0.62 7.14 -2.07
N HIS A 35 -0.23 5.98 -1.53
CA HIS A 35 -0.92 4.72 -1.83
C HIS A 35 -2.37 4.71 -1.38
N VAL A 36 -2.67 5.27 -0.20
CA VAL A 36 -4.04 5.43 0.31
C VAL A 36 -4.85 6.31 -0.63
N LYS A 37 -4.34 7.50 -0.95
CA LYS A 37 -5.01 8.42 -1.88
C LYS A 37 -5.30 7.76 -3.23
N TRP A 38 -4.32 7.05 -3.79
CA TRP A 38 -4.50 6.32 -5.05
C TRP A 38 -5.55 5.21 -4.96
N ALA A 39 -5.65 4.53 -3.82
CA ALA A 39 -6.68 3.52 -3.60
C ALA A 39 -8.08 4.16 -3.49
N GLU A 40 -8.20 5.31 -2.83
CA GLU A 40 -9.46 6.06 -2.72
C GLU A 40 -9.92 6.59 -4.08
N GLU A 41 -9.00 7.18 -4.87
CA GLU A 41 -9.28 7.62 -6.24
C GLU A 41 -9.74 6.44 -7.12
N PHE A 42 -9.08 5.29 -6.97
CA PHE A 42 -9.44 4.09 -7.70
C PHE A 42 -10.80 3.52 -7.28
N GLU A 43 -11.11 3.47 -5.99
CA GLU A 43 -12.41 3.03 -5.48
C GLU A 43 -13.55 3.94 -5.92
N GLN A 44 -13.29 5.26 -6.01
CA GLN A 44 -14.26 6.22 -6.53
C GLN A 44 -14.59 5.97 -8.01
N GLU A 45 -13.60 5.57 -8.81
CA GLU A 45 -13.77 5.34 -10.25
C GLU A 45 -14.31 3.92 -10.56
N TYR A 46 -13.89 2.91 -9.80
CA TYR A 46 -14.21 1.49 -10.01
C TYR A 46 -14.63 0.79 -8.70
N PRO A 47 -15.78 1.15 -8.10
CA PRO A 47 -16.19 0.68 -6.79
C PRO A 47 -16.46 -0.84 -6.72
N ALA A 48 -17.09 -1.44 -7.74
CA ALA A 48 -17.37 -2.87 -7.77
C ALA A 48 -16.11 -3.72 -7.94
N TYR A 49 -15.09 -3.20 -8.62
CA TYR A 49 -13.77 -3.81 -8.66
C TYR A 49 -13.07 -3.65 -7.31
N ALA A 50 -13.05 -2.44 -6.77
CA ALA A 50 -12.34 -2.11 -5.53
C ALA A 50 -12.86 -2.91 -4.32
N MET A 51 -14.17 -3.18 -4.23
CA MET A 51 -14.76 -3.95 -3.12
C MET A 51 -14.25 -5.39 -3.01
N ARG A 52 -13.69 -5.95 -4.10
CA ARG A 52 -13.08 -7.30 -4.11
C ARG A 52 -11.66 -7.30 -3.52
N GLY A 53 -11.10 -6.11 -3.31
CA GLY A 53 -9.77 -5.89 -2.76
C GLY A 53 -9.72 -5.89 -1.23
N ARG A 54 -8.62 -5.34 -0.70
CA ARG A 54 -8.41 -5.13 0.73
C ARG A 54 -9.03 -3.80 1.15
N PRO A 55 -9.45 -3.64 2.42
CA PRO A 55 -9.82 -2.33 2.96
C PRO A 55 -8.68 -1.32 2.76
N ILE A 56 -9.01 -0.05 2.60
CA ILE A 56 -8.01 1.00 2.33
C ILE A 56 -7.32 1.39 3.64
N HIS A 57 -8.10 1.68 4.67
CA HIS A 57 -7.66 2.27 5.94
C HIS A 57 -7.58 1.25 7.07
N ALA A 58 -6.67 1.48 8.03
CA ALA A 58 -6.49 0.59 9.17
C ALA A 58 -7.76 0.45 10.05
N PHE A 59 -8.61 1.47 10.12
CA PHE A 59 -9.86 1.38 10.91
C PHE A 59 -10.93 0.49 10.28
N GLN A 60 -10.75 0.11 9.01
CA GLN A 60 -11.64 -0.81 8.27
C GLN A 60 -11.18 -2.27 8.37
N GLU A 61 -10.08 -2.55 9.11
CA GLU A 61 -9.54 -3.89 9.23
C GLU A 61 -10.47 -4.84 10.01
N ALA A 62 -10.44 -6.10 9.61
CA ALA A 62 -11.14 -7.21 10.24
C ALA A 62 -10.21 -8.42 10.38
N PRO A 63 -10.53 -9.43 11.20
CA PRO A 63 -9.71 -10.64 11.31
C PRO A 63 -9.44 -11.28 9.93
N GLY A 64 -8.17 -11.41 9.56
CA GLY A 64 -7.74 -11.93 8.25
C GLY A 64 -7.74 -10.90 7.11
N GLN A 65 -8.19 -9.67 7.35
CA GLN A 65 -8.22 -8.58 6.38
C GLN A 65 -7.33 -7.42 6.83
N THR A 66 -6.10 -7.41 6.33
CA THR A 66 -5.16 -6.29 6.50
C THR A 66 -5.42 -5.21 5.46
N SER A 67 -5.44 -3.95 5.89
CA SER A 67 -5.64 -2.80 5.00
C SER A 67 -4.45 -2.53 4.09
N ILE A 68 -4.68 -1.79 3.01
CA ILE A 68 -3.62 -1.27 2.13
C ILE A 68 -2.64 -0.44 2.97
N GLU A 69 -3.14 0.44 3.83
CA GLU A 69 -2.34 1.29 4.70
C GLU A 69 -1.38 0.49 5.60
N THR A 70 -1.89 -0.53 6.30
CA THR A 70 -1.07 -1.38 7.19
C THR A 70 -0.11 -2.26 6.41
N TYR A 71 -0.55 -2.83 5.29
CA TYR A 71 0.28 -3.70 4.47
C TYR A 71 1.46 -2.92 3.88
N GLN A 72 1.19 -1.77 3.25
CA GLN A 72 2.22 -0.94 2.63
C GLN A 72 3.25 -0.46 3.64
N ARG A 73 2.80 -0.05 4.82
CA ARG A 73 3.68 0.33 5.93
C ARG A 73 4.56 -0.85 6.37
N GLY A 74 3.98 -2.04 6.51
CA GLY A 74 4.72 -3.25 6.87
C GLY A 74 5.79 -3.63 5.84
N GLU A 75 5.45 -3.54 4.55
CA GLU A 75 6.37 -3.80 3.45
C GLU A 75 7.55 -2.81 3.47
N LEU A 76 7.28 -1.51 3.57
CA LEU A 76 8.32 -0.46 3.58
C LEU A 76 9.25 -0.53 4.80
N TYR A 77 8.72 -0.94 5.96
CA TYR A 77 9.55 -1.18 7.15
C TYR A 77 10.42 -2.44 7.03
N SER A 78 10.06 -3.40 6.16
CA SER A 78 10.85 -4.61 5.93
C SER A 78 12.00 -4.44 4.92
N TYR A 79 11.93 -3.40 4.09
CA TYR A 79 13.00 -3.06 3.15
C TYR A 79 14.27 -2.55 3.87
N GLY A 80 15.42 -2.75 3.21
CA GLY A 80 16.63 -2.00 3.56
C GLY A 80 16.42 -0.50 3.28
N GLU A 81 17.06 0.36 4.07
CA GLU A 81 16.83 1.82 3.99
C GLU A 81 17.09 2.41 2.59
N HIS A 82 18.14 1.94 1.89
CA HIS A 82 18.42 2.42 0.54
C HIS A 82 17.29 2.07 -0.46
N THR A 83 16.76 0.84 -0.40
CA THR A 83 15.65 0.41 -1.26
C THR A 83 14.37 1.15 -0.91
N GLU A 84 14.07 1.32 0.38
CA GLU A 84 12.92 2.11 0.83
C GLU A 84 13.00 3.54 0.30
N MET A 85 14.16 4.19 0.42
CA MET A 85 14.35 5.57 -0.05
C MET A 85 14.12 5.70 -1.56
N LEU A 86 14.71 4.82 -2.36
CA LEU A 86 14.53 4.82 -3.83
C LEU A 86 13.08 4.57 -4.22
N TYR A 87 12.41 3.62 -3.54
CA TYR A 87 11.00 3.34 -3.79
C TYR A 87 10.12 4.54 -3.42
N SER A 88 10.30 5.10 -2.23
CA SER A 88 9.58 6.29 -1.78
C SER A 88 9.76 7.47 -2.75
N GLN A 89 10.99 7.72 -3.23
CA GLN A 89 11.25 8.73 -4.25
C GLN A 89 10.45 8.46 -5.53
N TYR A 90 10.49 7.23 -6.04
CA TYR A 90 9.75 6.84 -7.24
C TYR A 90 8.23 7.04 -7.09
N ILE A 91 7.66 6.69 -5.95
CA ILE A 91 6.24 6.91 -5.67
C ILE A 91 5.89 8.40 -5.68
N GLN A 92 6.73 9.25 -5.09
CA GLN A 92 6.52 10.71 -5.12
C GLN A 92 6.63 11.27 -6.54
N GLU A 93 7.58 10.79 -7.35
CA GLU A 93 7.72 11.19 -8.76
C GLU A 93 6.49 10.80 -9.58
N CYS A 94 5.96 9.59 -9.38
CA CYS A 94 4.72 9.16 -10.01
C CYS A 94 3.53 10.03 -9.57
N ALA A 95 3.41 10.34 -8.28
CA ALA A 95 2.36 11.21 -7.77
C ALA A 95 2.43 12.62 -8.38
N ALA A 96 3.64 13.20 -8.49
CA ALA A 96 3.87 14.50 -9.12
C ALA A 96 3.51 14.52 -10.62
N GLN A 97 3.60 13.36 -11.29
CA GLN A 97 3.20 13.18 -12.69
C GLN A 97 1.70 12.81 -12.85
N ASN A 98 0.91 12.82 -11.78
CA ASN A 98 -0.48 12.32 -11.75
C ASN A 98 -0.62 10.88 -12.27
N ARG A 99 0.38 10.03 -11.99
CA ARG A 99 0.39 8.62 -12.39
C ARG A 99 0.02 7.74 -11.20
N ASN A 100 -1.25 7.37 -11.13
CA ASN A 100 -1.74 6.41 -10.14
C ASN A 100 -1.28 4.99 -10.49
N LEU A 101 -0.21 4.52 -9.85
CA LEU A 101 0.33 3.17 -10.11
C LEU A 101 -0.67 2.07 -9.73
N ALA A 102 -1.50 2.28 -8.72
CA ALA A 102 -2.49 1.31 -8.28
C ALA A 102 -3.54 1.03 -9.38
N ALA A 103 -3.96 2.07 -10.10
CA ALA A 103 -4.84 1.95 -11.27
C ALA A 103 -4.09 1.33 -12.47
N LEU A 104 -2.89 1.80 -12.78
CA LEU A 104 -2.09 1.30 -13.91
C LEU A 104 -1.78 -0.20 -13.81
N ILE A 105 -1.45 -0.69 -12.62
CA ILE A 105 -1.20 -2.13 -12.39
C ILE A 105 -2.48 -2.93 -12.65
N ARG A 106 -3.63 -2.46 -12.19
CA ARG A 106 -4.92 -3.14 -12.41
C ARG A 106 -5.34 -3.10 -13.87
N GLU A 107 -5.08 -2.01 -14.59
CA GLU A 107 -5.37 -1.88 -16.03
C GLU A 107 -4.53 -2.87 -16.84
N ASN A 108 -3.24 -2.96 -16.53
CA ASN A 108 -2.39 -3.96 -17.14
C ASN A 108 -2.84 -5.39 -16.78
N SER A 109 -3.29 -5.61 -15.55
CA SER A 109 -3.78 -6.92 -15.11
C SER A 109 -5.07 -7.31 -15.83
N ALA A 110 -6.02 -6.38 -15.98
CA ALA A 110 -7.25 -6.57 -16.75
C ALA A 110 -6.96 -7.07 -18.17
N ARG A 111 -6.04 -6.38 -18.85
CA ARG A 111 -5.60 -6.76 -20.20
C ARG A 111 -4.93 -8.13 -20.25
N MET A 112 -4.14 -8.48 -19.23
CA MET A 112 -3.54 -9.81 -19.12
C MET A 112 -4.59 -10.92 -18.92
N TYR A 113 -5.70 -10.62 -18.27
CA TYR A 113 -6.83 -11.54 -18.10
C TYR A 113 -7.77 -11.60 -19.32
N GLY A 114 -7.50 -10.83 -20.38
CA GLY A 114 -8.26 -10.83 -21.63
C GLY A 114 -9.39 -9.80 -21.72
N TYR A 115 -9.49 -8.90 -20.74
CA TYR A 115 -10.41 -7.75 -20.78
C TYR A 115 -9.80 -6.60 -21.59
N GLU A 116 -10.62 -5.74 -22.21
CA GLU A 116 -10.07 -4.58 -22.94
C GLU A 116 -9.60 -3.48 -21.98
N SER A 117 -10.26 -3.35 -20.82
CA SER A 117 -10.02 -2.32 -19.80
C SER A 117 -10.52 -2.72 -18.41
N ILE A 118 -10.16 -1.97 -17.35
CA ILE A 118 -10.79 -2.12 -16.03
C ILE A 118 -12.30 -1.84 -16.10
N ALA A 119 -12.74 -0.93 -16.97
CA ALA A 119 -14.15 -0.61 -17.12
C ALA A 119 -15.00 -1.81 -17.60
N ASP A 120 -14.40 -2.79 -18.28
CA ASP A 120 -15.08 -4.04 -18.61
C ASP A 120 -15.31 -4.89 -17.36
N LEU A 121 -14.26 -5.05 -16.55
CA LEU A 121 -14.31 -5.78 -15.28
C LEU A 121 -15.26 -5.15 -14.25
N GLU A 122 -15.39 -3.82 -14.25
CA GLU A 122 -16.31 -3.10 -13.36
C GLU A 122 -17.78 -3.41 -13.69
N ARG A 123 -18.09 -3.77 -14.95
CA ARG A 123 -19.45 -4.07 -15.42
C ARG A 123 -19.91 -5.51 -15.17
N GLU A 124 -19.00 -6.40 -14.77
CA GLU A 124 -19.28 -7.80 -14.41
C GLU A 124 -19.58 -7.99 -12.92
#